data_AF-A0A2V5TWH4-F1
#
_entry.id   AF-A0A2V5TWH4-F1
#
_cell.length_a   1.000
_cell.length_b   1.000
_cell.length_c   1.000
_cell.angle_alpha   90.00
_cell.angle_beta   90.00
_cell.angle_gamma   90.00
#
_symmetry.space_group_name_H-M   'P 1'
#
loop_
_entity.id
_entity.type
_entity.pdbx_description
1 polymer ?
#
loop_
_entity_poly.entity_id
_entity_poly.type
_entity_poly.pdbx_seq_one_letter_code
_entity_poly.pdbx_strand_id
1 'polypeptide(L)'
;TAPDGLEKVNPKAREQHPTHWTQSVQAIAEILAKHQPRVILFPHDLDWNSTHVGTHLLVMDALKSLPTSFSCYTVETEFWGQNPSPNLMVELSAQHVADLITALTFHIGEVRRNPYHLSLPAWMIDNVRRGAELVGGQGGAAPDYTFATLYRLRKWCDGKLANVYAGGRYLSCAEKPESLFA
;
A
#
# COMPACT_ATOMS: atom_id res chain seq x y z
N THR A 1 -5.24 21.06 3.96
CA THR A 1 -4.33 20.91 2.81
C THR A 1 -4.49 22.10 1.89
N ALA A 2 -3.42 22.55 1.23
CA ALA A 2 -3.54 23.54 0.16
C ALA A 2 -4.39 22.99 -1.01
N PRO A 3 -4.90 23.84 -1.91
CA PRO A 3 -5.72 23.40 -3.05
C PRO A 3 -5.07 22.29 -3.89
N ASP A 4 -3.73 22.28 -3.96
CA ASP A 4 -2.95 21.36 -4.81
C ASP A 4 -2.36 20.17 -4.03
N GLY A 5 -2.68 20.01 -2.75
CA GLY A 5 -2.16 18.90 -1.93
C GLY A 5 -0.79 19.19 -1.28
N LEU A 6 -0.01 18.14 -1.06
CA LEU A 6 1.33 18.20 -0.45
C LEU A 6 2.38 17.94 -1.53
N GLU A 7 3.31 18.87 -1.67
CA GLU A 7 4.37 18.82 -2.68
C GLU A 7 5.72 18.45 -2.08
N LYS A 8 6.70 18.12 -2.93
CA LYS A 8 8.09 17.82 -2.51
C LYS A 8 8.18 16.72 -1.42
N VAL A 9 7.27 15.76 -1.44
CA VAL A 9 7.25 14.64 -0.50
C VAL A 9 8.27 13.60 -0.94
N ASN A 10 9.48 13.62 -0.40
CA ASN A 10 10.54 12.64 -0.69
C ASN A 10 11.58 12.61 0.45
N PRO A 11 12.43 11.55 0.54
CA PRO A 11 13.44 11.45 1.61
C PRO A 11 14.40 12.64 1.69
N LYS A 12 14.81 13.18 0.55
CA LYS A 12 15.71 14.36 0.51
C LYS A 12 15.07 15.58 1.16
N ALA A 13 13.79 15.83 0.90
CA ALA A 13 13.07 16.95 1.52
C ALA A 13 12.85 16.75 3.02
N ARG A 14 12.65 15.50 3.48
CA ARG A 14 12.57 15.17 4.91
C ARG A 14 13.82 15.60 5.66
N GLU A 15 14.99 15.39 5.07
CA GLU A 15 16.28 15.76 5.69
C GLU A 15 16.61 17.25 5.50
N GLN A 16 16.44 17.78 4.29
CA GLN A 16 16.94 19.11 3.92
C GLN A 16 15.95 20.24 4.20
N HIS A 17 14.67 19.93 4.37
CA HIS A 17 13.60 20.93 4.57
C HIS A 17 12.72 20.55 5.78
N PRO A 18 13.28 20.44 7.00
CA PRO A 18 12.58 19.89 8.17
C PRO A 18 11.33 20.69 8.57
N THR A 19 11.31 22.01 8.36
CA THR A 19 10.12 22.83 8.63
C THR A 19 8.97 22.47 7.70
N HIS A 20 9.23 22.36 6.40
CA HIS A 20 8.23 21.95 5.41
C HIS A 20 7.77 20.51 5.67
N TRP A 21 8.70 19.61 5.99
CA TRP A 21 8.36 18.24 6.37
C TRP A 21 7.42 18.18 7.58
N THR A 22 7.74 18.93 8.64
CA THR A 22 6.92 19.01 9.86
C THR A 22 5.51 19.52 9.58
N GLN A 23 5.37 20.52 8.70
CA GLN A 23 4.06 21.03 8.27
C GLN A 23 3.26 19.97 7.51
N SER A 24 3.91 19.21 6.62
CA SER A 24 3.29 18.09 5.90
C SER A 24 2.87 16.97 6.86
N VAL A 25 3.73 16.61 7.83
CA VAL A 25 3.44 15.61 8.87
C VAL A 25 2.20 16.04 9.66
N GLN A 26 2.14 17.31 10.07
CA GLN A 26 1.01 17.87 10.81
C GLN A 26 -0.28 17.78 9.99
N ALA A 27 -0.25 18.11 8.69
CA ALA A 27 -1.42 18.00 7.82
C ALA A 27 -1.95 16.56 7.72
N ILE A 28 -1.07 15.56 7.61
CA ILE A 28 -1.49 14.15 7.59
C ILE A 28 -2.01 13.71 8.96
N ALA A 29 -1.35 14.09 10.06
CA ALA A 29 -1.80 13.77 11.41
C ALA A 29 -3.19 14.35 11.70
N GLU A 30 -3.47 15.58 11.26
CA GLU A 30 -4.80 16.20 11.36
C GLU A 30 -5.87 15.43 10.57
N ILE A 31 -5.56 14.96 9.36
CA ILE A 31 -6.48 14.13 8.57
C ILE A 31 -6.77 12.81 9.28
N LEU A 32 -5.73 12.12 9.77
CA LEU A 32 -5.88 10.86 10.52
C LEU A 32 -6.68 11.07 11.80
N ALA A 33 -6.38 12.13 12.55
CA ALA A 33 -7.09 12.48 13.78
C ALA A 33 -8.56 12.81 13.52
N LYS A 34 -8.86 13.53 12.44
CA LYS A 34 -10.23 13.90 12.05
C LYS A 34 -11.05 12.70 11.60
N HIS A 35 -10.48 11.84 10.76
CA HIS A 35 -11.24 10.78 10.10
C HIS A 35 -11.22 9.44 10.87
N GLN A 36 -10.27 9.25 11.80
CA GLN A 36 -10.11 8.01 12.57
C GLN A 36 -10.26 6.74 11.71
N PRO A 37 -9.51 6.61 10.59
CA PRO A 37 -9.71 5.52 9.67
C PRO A 37 -9.39 4.18 10.33
N ARG A 38 -10.27 3.18 10.16
CA ARG A 38 -9.99 1.79 10.56
C ARG A 38 -8.79 1.21 9.81
N VAL A 39 -8.65 1.59 8.53
CA VAL A 39 -7.61 1.07 7.62
C VAL A 39 -7.04 2.22 6.79
N ILE A 40 -5.72 2.26 6.63
CA ILE A 40 -5.03 3.17 5.72
C ILE A 40 -4.18 2.37 4.72
N LEU A 41 -4.19 2.81 3.45
CA LEU A 41 -3.38 2.25 2.37
C LEU A 41 -2.34 3.28 1.95
N PHE A 42 -1.08 2.87 1.81
CA PHE A 42 0.02 3.74 1.38
C PHE A 42 1.19 2.92 0.79
N PRO A 43 2.10 3.51 0.02
CA PRO A 43 3.23 2.76 -0.56
C PRO A 43 4.17 2.18 0.50
N HIS A 44 4.86 1.09 0.16
CA HIS A 44 5.93 0.55 1.00
C HIS A 44 7.22 1.39 0.95
N ASP A 45 8.06 1.22 1.96
CA ASP A 45 9.31 1.97 2.21
C ASP A 45 10.46 1.70 1.22
N LEU A 46 10.37 0.60 0.47
CA LEU A 46 11.39 0.14 -0.47
C LEU A 46 10.96 0.26 -1.93
N ASP A 47 9.97 1.11 -2.21
CA ASP A 47 9.51 1.42 -3.56
C ASP A 47 10.64 2.13 -4.36
N TRP A 48 10.59 2.06 -5.69
CA TRP A 48 11.58 2.70 -6.56
C TRP A 48 11.26 4.17 -6.87
N ASN A 49 10.04 4.61 -6.58
CA ASN A 49 9.63 5.99 -6.73
C ASN A 49 9.92 6.78 -5.44
N SER A 50 10.74 7.82 -5.53
CA SER A 50 11.13 8.64 -4.36
C SER A 50 9.95 9.32 -3.68
N THR A 51 8.88 9.65 -4.41
CA THR A 51 7.64 10.19 -3.83
C THR A 51 6.82 9.13 -3.11
N HIS A 52 6.85 7.87 -3.56
CA HIS A 52 6.23 6.75 -2.85
C HIS A 52 6.94 6.52 -1.49
N VAL A 53 8.27 6.46 -1.51
CA VAL A 53 9.08 6.33 -0.29
C VAL A 53 8.86 7.54 0.63
N GLY A 54 8.79 8.75 0.08
CA GLY A 54 8.42 9.96 0.83
C GLY A 54 7.05 9.85 1.49
N THR A 55 6.04 9.41 0.75
CA THR A 55 4.67 9.24 1.27
C THR A 55 4.63 8.22 2.40
N HIS A 56 5.36 7.10 2.26
CA HIS A 56 5.52 6.13 3.34
C HIS A 56 6.06 6.80 4.62
N LEU A 57 7.20 7.48 4.51
CA LEU A 57 7.84 8.15 5.65
C LEU A 57 6.93 9.21 6.28
N LEU A 58 6.18 9.93 5.45
CA LEU A 58 5.25 10.98 5.89
C LEU A 58 4.10 10.40 6.73
N VAL A 59 3.50 9.31 6.27
CA VAL A 59 2.45 8.60 7.03
C VAL A 59 3.01 8.04 8.34
N MET A 60 4.21 7.44 8.30
CA MET A 60 4.83 6.89 9.50
C MET A 60 5.20 7.96 10.53
N ASP A 61 5.69 9.11 10.11
CA ASP A 61 5.99 10.23 11.00
C ASP A 61 4.70 10.85 11.57
N ALA A 62 3.61 10.91 10.79
CA ALA A 62 2.31 11.35 11.27
C ALA A 62 1.68 10.38 12.28
N LEU A 63 1.76 9.07 12.05
CA LEU A 63 1.29 8.07 13.01
C LEU A 63 2.05 8.15 14.34
N LYS A 64 3.37 8.45 14.30
CA LYS A 64 4.19 8.64 15.50
C LYS A 64 3.88 9.91 16.28
N SER A 65 3.33 10.95 15.63
CA SER A 65 2.96 12.20 16.31
C SER A 65 1.59 12.15 16.97
N LEU A 66 0.75 11.16 16.64
CA LEU A 66 -0.55 10.94 17.23
C LEU A 66 -0.46 10.31 18.64
N PRO A 67 -1.50 10.48 19.50
CA PRO A 67 -1.55 9.82 20.80
C PRO A 67 -1.43 8.30 20.69
N THR A 68 -0.86 7.65 21.72
CA THR A 68 -0.70 6.17 21.76
C THR A 68 -2.03 5.40 21.69
N SER A 69 -3.14 6.05 22.05
CA SER A 69 -4.49 5.51 21.90
C SER A 69 -4.97 5.42 20.45
N PHE A 70 -4.31 6.11 19.50
CA PHE A 70 -4.63 6.01 18.09
C PHE A 70 -4.15 4.66 17.54
N SER A 71 -5.06 3.94 16.89
CA SER A 71 -4.75 2.65 16.27
C SER A 71 -5.50 2.49 14.96
N CYS A 72 -4.87 1.83 14.00
CA CYS A 72 -5.48 1.49 12.72
C CYS A 72 -4.75 0.30 12.09
N TYR A 73 -5.36 -0.31 11.07
CA TYR A 73 -4.65 -1.24 10.20
C TYR A 73 -3.95 -0.45 9.09
N THR A 74 -2.73 -0.87 8.77
CA THR A 74 -1.92 -0.32 7.69
C THR A 74 -1.74 -1.37 6.61
N VAL A 75 -2.03 -1.01 5.37
CA VAL A 75 -1.86 -1.89 4.21
C VAL A 75 -0.89 -1.22 3.26
N GLU A 76 0.33 -1.76 3.19
CA GLU A 76 1.33 -1.22 2.30
C GLU A 76 1.23 -1.83 0.92
N THR A 77 1.13 -0.96 -0.08
CA THR A 77 0.94 -1.32 -1.49
C THR A 77 2.27 -1.36 -2.23
N GLU A 78 2.35 -2.17 -3.28
CA GLU A 78 3.45 -2.17 -4.25
C GLU A 78 2.97 -1.62 -5.60
N PHE A 79 3.87 -0.95 -6.34
CA PHE A 79 3.60 -0.56 -7.73
C PHE A 79 4.88 -0.49 -8.55
N TRP A 80 5.82 0.42 -8.24
CA TRP A 80 7.08 0.52 -9.00
C TRP A 80 8.12 -0.46 -8.49
N GLY A 81 8.38 -0.40 -7.19
CA GLY A 81 9.15 -1.42 -6.49
C GLY A 81 8.21 -2.52 -6.04
N GLN A 82 8.70 -3.75 -6.08
CA GLN A 82 8.00 -4.87 -5.46
C GLN A 82 8.22 -4.82 -3.95
N ASN A 83 7.20 -5.16 -3.16
CA ASN A 83 7.39 -5.32 -1.73
C ASN A 83 8.23 -6.59 -1.49
N PRO A 84 9.38 -6.51 -0.78
CA PRO A 84 10.20 -7.70 -0.52
C PRO A 84 9.67 -8.57 0.63
N SER A 85 8.67 -8.09 1.38
CA SER A 85 8.11 -8.76 2.54
C SER A 85 6.58 -8.65 2.60
N PRO A 86 5.85 -8.98 1.51
CA PRO A 86 4.40 -9.00 1.55
C PRO A 86 3.95 -10.12 2.48
N ASN A 87 2.82 -9.91 3.17
CA ASN A 87 2.19 -10.93 4.01
C ASN A 87 0.69 -11.09 3.69
N LEU A 88 0.22 -10.46 2.62
CA LEU A 88 -1.14 -10.55 2.15
C LEU A 88 -1.15 -10.65 0.63
N MET A 89 -1.83 -11.65 0.09
CA MET A 89 -2.13 -11.78 -1.33
C MET A 89 -3.64 -11.73 -1.53
N VAL A 90 -4.12 -10.80 -2.36
CA VAL A 90 -5.55 -10.61 -2.63
C VAL A 90 -5.83 -11.03 -4.05
N GLU A 91 -6.78 -11.93 -4.23
CA GLU A 91 -7.26 -12.37 -5.54
C GLU A 91 -8.06 -11.25 -6.24
N LEU A 92 -7.93 -11.17 -7.56
CA LEU A 92 -8.78 -10.33 -8.41
C LEU A 92 -9.53 -11.18 -9.44
N SER A 93 -10.82 -10.91 -9.60
CA SER A 93 -11.62 -11.45 -10.70
C SER A 93 -11.25 -10.76 -12.01
N ALA A 94 -11.58 -11.38 -13.16
CA ALA A 94 -11.40 -10.74 -14.46
C ALA A 94 -12.13 -9.38 -14.57
N GLN A 95 -13.27 -9.21 -13.90
CA GLN A 95 -13.99 -7.94 -13.85
C GLN A 95 -13.20 -6.88 -13.09
N HIS A 96 -12.64 -7.21 -11.92
CA HIS A 96 -11.79 -6.27 -11.17
C HIS A 96 -10.58 -5.81 -12.00
N VAL A 97 -9.96 -6.74 -12.74
CA VAL A 97 -8.83 -6.40 -13.62
C VAL A 97 -9.28 -5.49 -14.76
N ALA A 98 -10.43 -5.77 -15.40
CA ALA A 98 -10.99 -4.91 -16.44
C ALA A 98 -11.25 -3.49 -15.93
N ASP A 99 -11.86 -3.36 -14.75
CA ASP A 99 -12.15 -2.05 -14.13
C ASP A 99 -10.87 -1.26 -13.84
N LEU A 100 -9.82 -1.92 -13.34
CA LEU A 100 -8.52 -1.30 -13.08
C LEU A 100 -7.82 -0.87 -14.37
N ILE A 101 -7.88 -1.67 -15.43
CA ILE A 101 -7.38 -1.30 -16.76
C ILE A 101 -8.10 -0.05 -17.26
N THR A 102 -9.44 -0.04 -17.21
CA THR A 102 -10.26 1.11 -17.60
C THR A 102 -9.91 2.35 -16.78
N ALA A 103 -9.80 2.25 -15.45
CA ALA A 103 -9.42 3.36 -14.60
C ALA A 103 -8.03 3.93 -14.99
N LEU A 104 -7.05 3.06 -15.24
CA LEU A 104 -5.72 3.49 -15.70
C LEU A 104 -5.76 4.25 -17.03
N THR A 105 -6.67 3.91 -17.96
CA THR A 105 -6.79 4.62 -19.23
C THR A 105 -7.12 6.11 -19.09
N PHE A 106 -7.73 6.52 -17.97
CA PHE A 106 -8.05 7.92 -17.70
C PHE A 106 -6.80 8.74 -17.30
N HIS A 107 -5.70 8.10 -16.94
CA HIS A 107 -4.41 8.75 -16.66
C HIS A 107 -3.62 8.97 -17.95
N ILE A 108 -4.18 9.73 -18.89
CA ILE A 108 -3.70 9.88 -20.29
C ILE A 108 -2.19 10.17 -20.36
N GLY A 109 -1.69 11.08 -19.52
CA GLY A 109 -0.27 11.42 -19.49
C GLY A 109 0.63 10.24 -19.12
N GLU A 110 0.21 9.45 -18.13
CA GLU A 110 0.98 8.31 -17.64
C GLU A 110 0.94 7.14 -18.63
N VAL A 111 -0.24 6.80 -19.16
CA VAL A 111 -0.37 5.69 -20.11
C VAL A 111 0.26 5.97 -21.48
N ARG A 112 0.42 7.24 -21.86
CA ARG A 112 1.21 7.64 -23.04
C ARG A 112 2.70 7.46 -22.82
N ARG A 113 3.18 7.70 -21.59
CA ARG A 113 4.60 7.54 -21.23
C ARG A 113 4.99 6.07 -21.13
N ASN A 114 4.13 5.25 -20.52
CA ASN A 114 4.28 3.80 -20.46
C ASN A 114 2.90 3.14 -20.38
N PRO A 115 2.55 2.20 -21.27
CA PRO A 115 1.20 1.63 -21.35
C PRO A 115 0.91 0.62 -20.22
N TYR A 116 0.93 1.05 -18.95
CA TYR A 116 0.69 0.18 -17.79
C TYR A 116 -0.65 -0.56 -17.83
N HIS A 117 -1.67 0.03 -18.45
CA HIS A 117 -2.97 -0.61 -18.64
C HIS A 117 -2.89 -1.90 -19.46
N LEU A 118 -1.86 -2.08 -20.31
CA LEU A 118 -1.64 -3.31 -21.08
C LEU A 118 -0.82 -4.35 -20.30
N SER A 119 0.08 -3.91 -19.41
CA SER A 119 0.95 -4.80 -18.64
C SER A 119 0.37 -5.21 -17.28
N LEU A 120 -0.70 -4.54 -16.82
CA LEU A 120 -1.31 -4.80 -15.52
C LEU A 120 -1.69 -6.27 -15.30
N PRO A 121 -2.32 -6.99 -16.25
CA PRO A 121 -2.64 -8.40 -16.06
C PRO A 121 -1.40 -9.28 -15.88
N ALA A 122 -0.34 -9.01 -16.65
CA ALA A 122 0.90 -9.79 -16.57
C ALA A 122 1.60 -9.60 -15.21
N TRP A 123 1.59 -8.37 -14.68
CA TRP A 123 2.08 -8.10 -13.33
C TRP A 123 1.26 -8.84 -12.26
N MET A 124 -0.08 -8.85 -12.38
CA MET A 124 -0.93 -9.58 -11.44
C MET A 124 -0.78 -11.10 -11.51
N ILE A 125 -0.52 -11.66 -12.70
CA ILE A 125 -0.19 -13.09 -12.86
C ILE A 125 1.16 -13.41 -12.21
N ASP A 126 2.18 -12.56 -12.40
CA ASP A 126 3.47 -12.74 -11.72
C ASP A 126 3.34 -12.64 -10.20
N ASN A 127 2.42 -11.80 -9.72
CA ASN A 127 2.12 -11.69 -8.30
C ASN A 127 1.49 -12.95 -7.71
N VAL A 128 0.68 -13.71 -8.46
CA VAL A 128 0.23 -15.04 -8.01
C VAL A 128 1.44 -15.95 -7.79
N ARG A 129 2.34 -16.03 -8.78
CA ARG A 129 3.56 -16.85 -8.70
C ARG A 129 4.45 -16.45 -7.53
N ARG A 130 4.68 -15.15 -7.33
CA ARG A 130 5.52 -14.63 -6.23
C ARG A 130 4.86 -14.79 -4.88
N GLY A 131 3.57 -14.50 -4.77
CA GLY A 131 2.82 -14.56 -3.53
C GLY A 131 2.61 -15.99 -3.03
N ALA A 132 2.57 -16.98 -3.92
CA ALA A 132 2.61 -18.38 -3.54
C ALA A 132 3.80 -18.69 -2.60
N GLU A 133 4.99 -18.19 -2.94
CA GLU A 133 6.20 -18.41 -2.15
C GLU A 133 6.36 -17.41 -1.00
N LEU A 134 6.14 -16.11 -1.26
CA LEU A 134 6.41 -15.04 -0.29
C LEU A 134 5.35 -14.96 0.82
N VAL A 135 4.08 -15.18 0.46
CA VAL A 135 2.94 -15.11 1.40
C VAL A 135 2.55 -16.52 1.87
N GLY A 136 2.55 -17.52 0.98
CA GLY A 136 2.22 -18.91 1.33
C GLY A 136 3.33 -19.68 2.03
N GLY A 137 4.57 -19.18 1.93
CA GLY A 137 5.75 -19.88 2.40
C GLY A 137 6.34 -20.80 1.32
N GLN A 138 7.65 -21.00 1.41
CA GLN A 138 8.41 -21.70 0.39
C GLN A 138 7.92 -23.14 0.20
N GLY A 139 7.56 -23.51 -1.04
CA GLY A 139 7.07 -24.86 -1.37
C GLY A 139 5.68 -25.19 -0.80
N GLY A 140 4.94 -24.19 -0.33
CA GLY A 140 3.55 -24.33 0.10
C GLY A 140 2.59 -24.58 -1.07
N ALA A 141 1.35 -24.91 -0.76
CA ALA A 141 0.30 -25.03 -1.77
C ALA A 141 -0.04 -23.64 -2.33
N ALA A 142 0.19 -23.45 -3.64
CA ALA A 142 -0.25 -22.24 -4.32
C ALA A 142 -1.79 -22.22 -4.45
N PRO A 143 -2.43 -21.05 -4.31
CA PRO A 143 -3.86 -20.93 -4.55
C PRO A 143 -4.15 -20.93 -6.05
N ASP A 144 -5.34 -21.39 -6.41
CA ASP A 144 -5.83 -21.41 -7.80
C ASP A 144 -6.38 -20.04 -8.21
N TYR A 145 -5.49 -19.03 -8.23
CA TYR A 145 -5.81 -17.67 -8.64
C TYR A 145 -5.21 -17.36 -10.02
N THR A 146 -5.94 -16.63 -10.85
CA THR A 146 -5.39 -16.11 -12.11
C THR A 146 -4.66 -14.78 -11.89
N PHE A 147 -5.22 -13.90 -11.06
CA PHE A 147 -4.71 -12.56 -10.82
C PHE A 147 -4.64 -12.28 -9.33
N ALA A 148 -3.55 -11.66 -8.88
CA ALA A 148 -3.45 -11.19 -7.51
C ALA A 148 -2.64 -9.90 -7.38
N THR A 149 -2.85 -9.21 -6.27
CA THR A 149 -1.97 -8.13 -5.79
C THR A 149 -1.39 -8.50 -4.44
N LEU A 150 -0.15 -8.07 -4.20
CA LEU A 150 0.56 -8.31 -2.95
C LEU A 150 0.57 -7.05 -2.09
N TYR A 151 0.37 -7.24 -0.79
CA TYR A 151 0.38 -6.19 0.22
C TYR A 151 1.13 -6.63 1.47
N ARG A 152 1.51 -5.65 2.30
CA ARG A 152 1.94 -5.88 3.68
C ARG A 152 0.93 -5.27 4.64
N LEU A 153 0.12 -6.13 5.24
CA LEU A 153 -0.86 -5.82 6.26
C LEU A 153 -0.21 -5.86 7.65
N ARG A 154 -0.31 -4.74 8.37
CA ARG A 154 0.15 -4.59 9.75
C ARG A 154 -0.88 -3.82 10.55
N LYS A 155 -0.79 -3.85 11.88
CA LYS A 155 -1.56 -3.01 12.78
C LYS A 155 -0.65 -1.98 13.41
N TRP A 156 -1.04 -0.71 13.34
CA TRP A 156 -0.46 0.35 14.14
C TRP A 156 -1.14 0.39 15.50
N CYS A 157 -0.39 0.14 16.56
CA CYS A 157 -0.84 0.31 17.95
C CYS A 157 0.37 0.55 18.85
N ASP A 158 0.19 1.31 19.94
CA ASP A 158 1.25 1.61 20.92
C ASP A 158 2.53 2.16 20.28
N GLY A 159 2.40 3.00 19.26
CA GLY A 159 3.53 3.64 18.58
C GLY A 159 4.36 2.73 17.68
N LYS A 160 3.88 1.53 17.34
CA LYS A 160 4.61 0.55 16.52
C LYS A 160 3.70 -0.18 15.53
N LEU A 161 4.33 -0.72 14.49
CA LEU A 161 3.70 -1.67 13.58
C LEU A 161 3.90 -3.10 14.08
N ALA A 162 2.83 -3.88 14.10
CA ALA A 162 2.85 -5.31 14.40
C ALA A 162 2.18 -6.11 13.27
N ASN A 163 2.68 -7.31 13.00
CA ASN A 163 2.02 -8.23 12.08
C ASN A 163 0.67 -8.68 12.66
N VAL A 164 -0.36 -8.74 11.81
CA VAL A 164 -1.70 -9.19 12.21
C VAL A 164 -1.78 -10.71 12.28
N TYR A 165 -1.04 -11.39 11.41
CA TYR A 165 -1.02 -12.85 11.29
C TYR A 165 0.39 -13.39 11.56
N ALA A 166 0.48 -14.61 12.12
CA ALA A 166 1.76 -15.30 12.37
C ALA A 166 2.46 -15.77 11.08
N GLY A 167 1.78 -15.71 9.94
CA GLY A 167 2.30 -15.98 8.59
C GLY A 167 1.62 -15.08 7.57
N GLY A 168 1.65 -15.47 6.29
CA GLY A 168 0.90 -14.76 5.25
C GLY A 168 -0.58 -15.14 5.20
N ARG A 169 -1.37 -14.29 4.54
CA ARG A 169 -2.81 -14.51 4.33
C ARG A 169 -3.15 -14.38 2.85
N TYR A 170 -3.92 -15.33 2.33
CA TYR A 170 -4.59 -15.18 1.04
C TYR A 170 -6.00 -14.66 1.27
N LEU A 171 -6.49 -13.73 0.45
CA LEU A 171 -7.89 -13.31 0.45
C LEU A 171 -8.47 -13.64 -0.92
N SER A 172 -9.40 -14.60 -0.96
CA SER A 172 -10.11 -14.94 -2.20
C SER A 172 -11.24 -13.95 -2.51
N CYS A 173 -11.69 -13.91 -3.77
CA CYS A 173 -12.87 -13.14 -4.18
C CYS A 173 -14.17 -13.64 -3.53
N ALA A 174 -14.19 -14.88 -3.00
CA ALA A 174 -15.32 -15.42 -2.27
C ALA A 174 -15.40 -14.92 -0.81
N GLU A 175 -14.32 -14.34 -0.30
CA GLU A 175 -14.21 -13.83 1.05
C GLU A 175 -14.42 -12.31 1.09
N LYS A 176 -15.05 -11.84 2.17
CA LYS A 176 -15.26 -10.41 2.37
C LYS A 176 -13.97 -9.75 2.90
N PRO A 177 -13.48 -8.65 2.30
CA PRO A 177 -12.24 -8.01 2.74
C PRO A 177 -12.25 -7.53 4.19
N GLU A 178 -13.42 -7.25 4.78
CA GLU A 178 -13.51 -6.82 6.18
C GLU A 178 -13.00 -7.89 7.16
N SER A 179 -12.97 -9.16 6.75
CA SER A 179 -12.41 -10.27 7.52
C SER A 179 -10.92 -10.10 7.82
N LEU A 180 -10.20 -9.27 7.05
CA LEU A 180 -8.78 -9.01 7.28
C LEU A 180 -8.49 -8.18 8.54
N PHE A 181 -9.48 -7.45 9.04
CA PHE A 181 -9.30 -6.35 10.00
C PHE A 181 -10.02 -6.60 11.33
N ALA A 182 -10.14 -7.87 11.73
CA ALA A 182 -10.74 -8.26 13.01
C ALA A 182 -9.89 -7.82 14.21
#